data_AF-A0A816W8W0-F1
#
_entry.id   AF-A0A816W8W0-F1
#
_cell.length_a   1.000
_cell.length_b   1.000
_cell.length_c   1.000
_cell.angle_alpha   90.00
_cell.angle_beta   90.00
_cell.angle_gamma   90.00
#
_symmetry.space_group_name_H-M   'P 1'
#
loop_
_entity.id
_entity.type
_entity.pdbx_description
1 polymer ?
#
loop_
_entity_poly.entity_id
_entity_poly.type
_entity_poly.pdbx_seq_one_letter_code
_entity_poly.pdbx_strand_id
1 'polypeptide(L)'
;MILQQGLPLLYQQFTALFKKNLLLSWRNKRSTCLQLFSSFFFILVIFCIEEAMKASEASSSAYKNVTDPMLLFSPPILPCEDKFFVKLPCYDFVWSGNNSRRVTDIVSAIMANNPGRPIPTNKVQSFKGPEEVDAWFMSHPLQVPGALHFAERNATVVSYGVQTNSSSEEKRGRIEDPTFKFLIPLQIAAEREIARSLIGDPKFGWSFGFKEFARPAIIGEAISALKVMGPIFFLAFSMFGFVLQLGSLVTEKELKLRQAMTMMGVFDTAYWLSWLIWEGLLTFVSSLFLVLFGMIFQFDFFLKNSFFVVFLLFLLFSV
;
A
#
# COMPACT_ATOMS: atom_id res chain seq x y z
N MET A 1 14.41 -14.57 68.25
CA MET A 1 14.24 -14.70 66.78
C MET A 1 14.98 -15.94 66.34
N ILE A 2 14.29 -16.92 65.77
CA ILE A 2 14.95 -18.11 65.21
C ILE A 2 15.50 -17.70 63.84
N LEU A 3 16.83 -17.75 63.68
CA LEU A 3 17.49 -17.50 62.40
C LEU A 3 17.10 -18.63 61.44
N GLN A 4 16.28 -18.31 60.43
CA GLN A 4 15.96 -19.25 59.36
C GLN A 4 17.20 -19.46 58.48
N GLN A 5 17.48 -20.70 58.10
CA GLN A 5 18.61 -21.08 57.25
C GLN A 5 18.15 -21.93 56.06
N GLY A 6 18.84 -21.83 54.92
CA GLY A 6 18.53 -22.61 53.71
C GLY A 6 17.25 -22.15 52.99
N LEU A 7 16.41 -23.11 52.60
CA LEU A 7 15.16 -22.88 51.86
C LEU A 7 14.17 -21.90 52.50
N PRO A 8 13.88 -21.93 53.82
CA PRO A 8 12.96 -20.96 54.44
C PRO A 8 13.49 -19.53 54.35
N LEU A 9 14.81 -19.33 54.47
CA LEU A 9 15.44 -18.02 54.29
C LEU A 9 15.30 -17.53 52.85
N LEU A 10 15.49 -18.42 51.86
CA LEU A 10 15.30 -18.10 50.44
C LEU A 10 13.85 -17.67 50.17
N TYR A 11 12.86 -18.41 50.68
CA TYR A 11 11.45 -18.06 50.53
C TYR A 11 11.10 -16.71 51.18
N GLN A 12 11.66 -16.44 52.37
CA GLN A 12 11.49 -15.15 53.04
C GLN A 12 12.06 -14.00 52.21
N GLN A 13 13.29 -14.15 51.71
CA GLN A 13 13.96 -13.15 50.86
C GLN A 13 13.20 -12.93 49.53
N PHE A 14 12.80 -14.00 48.86
CA PHE A 14 11.98 -13.95 47.64
C PHE A 14 10.68 -13.18 47.87
N THR A 15 9.95 -13.51 48.95
CA THR A 15 8.67 -12.85 49.26
C THR A 15 8.85 -11.35 49.53
N ALA A 16 9.94 -10.97 50.22
CA ALA A 16 10.26 -9.57 50.48
C ALA A 16 10.61 -8.81 49.18
N LEU A 17 11.40 -9.42 48.29
CA LEU A 17 11.78 -8.84 47.01
C LEU A 17 10.59 -8.76 46.04
N PHE A 18 9.72 -9.76 46.03
CA PHE A 18 8.49 -9.73 45.26
C PHE A 18 7.56 -8.60 45.70
N LYS A 19 7.41 -8.39 47.02
CA LYS A 19 6.70 -7.23 47.57
C LYS A 19 7.38 -5.91 47.20
N LYS A 20 8.72 -5.85 47.18
CA LYS A 20 9.48 -4.67 46.69
C LYS A 20 9.09 -4.35 45.25
N ASN A 21 9.13 -5.33 44.35
CA ASN A 21 8.83 -5.13 42.92
C ASN A 21 7.36 -4.68 42.69
N LEU A 22 6.43 -5.25 43.46
CA LEU A 22 5.03 -4.84 43.45
C LEU A 22 4.84 -3.39 43.94
N LEU A 23 5.47 -3.02 45.04
CA LEU A 23 5.41 -1.65 45.56
C LEU A 23 6.10 -0.65 44.62
N LEU A 24 7.21 -1.04 43.98
CA LEU A 24 7.93 -0.20 43.05
C LEU A 24 7.10 0.07 41.79
N SER A 25 6.44 -0.95 41.26
CA SER A 25 5.48 -0.82 40.15
C SER A 25 4.27 0.02 40.55
N TRP A 26 3.74 -0.16 41.76
CA TRP A 26 2.64 0.65 42.28
C TRP A 26 3.03 2.12 42.48
N ARG A 27 4.28 2.41 42.84
CA ARG A 27 4.79 3.79 42.95
C ARG A 27 5.04 4.40 41.57
N ASN A 28 5.56 3.62 40.62
CA ASN A 28 5.79 4.05 39.25
C ASN A 28 4.57 3.80 38.34
N LYS A 29 3.40 4.32 38.75
CA LYS A 29 2.11 4.09 38.07
C LYS A 29 2.13 4.41 36.59
N ARG A 30 2.90 5.43 36.17
CA ARG A 30 2.98 5.85 34.77
C ARG A 30 3.62 4.77 33.90
N SER A 31 4.78 4.25 34.33
CA SER A 31 5.49 3.20 33.60
C SER A 31 4.68 1.92 33.54
N THR A 32 4.10 1.48 34.66
CA THR A 32 3.29 0.25 34.70
C THR A 32 1.99 0.39 33.90
N CYS A 33 1.33 1.56 33.94
CA CYS A 33 0.16 1.83 33.11
C CYS A 33 0.50 1.82 31.63
N LEU A 34 1.57 2.50 31.22
CA LEU A 34 2.04 2.48 29.82
C LEU A 34 2.39 1.07 29.36
N GLN A 35 3.03 0.25 30.20
CA GLN A 35 3.34 -1.14 29.87
C GLN A 35 2.07 -1.98 29.64
N LEU A 36 1.10 -1.89 30.55
CA LEU A 36 -0.13 -2.70 30.49
C LEU A 36 -1.08 -2.24 29.38
N PHE A 37 -1.22 -0.93 29.16
CA PHE A 37 -2.17 -0.34 28.21
C PHE A 37 -1.54 0.10 26.88
N SER A 38 -0.23 -0.08 26.67
CA SER A 38 0.41 0.22 25.38
C SER A 38 -0.28 -0.51 24.22
N SER A 39 -0.70 -1.75 24.46
CA SER A 39 -1.44 -2.56 23.48
C SER A 39 -2.71 -1.87 22.98
N PHE A 40 -3.45 -1.18 23.85
CA PHE A 40 -4.63 -0.42 23.45
C PHE A 40 -4.29 0.66 22.41
N PHE A 41 -3.23 1.44 22.65
CA PHE A 41 -2.84 2.51 21.73
C PHE A 41 -2.37 1.98 20.38
N PHE A 42 -1.54 0.93 20.37
CA PHE A 42 -1.06 0.34 19.11
C PHE A 42 -2.20 -0.31 18.31
N ILE A 43 -3.09 -1.06 18.98
CA ILE A 43 -4.26 -1.66 18.35
C ILE A 43 -5.20 -0.57 17.82
N LEU A 44 -5.40 0.52 18.56
CA LEU A 44 -6.20 1.67 18.13
C LEU A 44 -5.60 2.36 16.89
N VAL A 45 -4.28 2.54 16.85
CA VAL A 45 -3.59 3.11 15.68
C VAL A 45 -3.77 2.20 14.45
N ILE A 46 -3.59 0.88 14.60
CA ILE A 46 -3.85 -0.07 13.51
C ILE A 46 -5.31 0.02 13.05
N PHE A 47 -6.26 0.12 13.99
CA PHE A 47 -7.68 0.24 13.68
C PHE A 47 -7.98 1.51 12.85
N CYS A 48 -7.42 2.66 13.26
CA CYS A 48 -7.55 3.90 12.50
C CYS A 48 -6.96 3.79 11.10
N ILE A 49 -5.82 3.11 10.93
CA ILE A 49 -5.22 2.87 9.61
C ILE A 49 -6.13 1.96 8.78
N GLU A 50 -6.70 0.91 9.37
CA GLU A 50 -7.59 0.00 8.65
C GLU A 50 -8.85 0.71 8.17
N GLU A 51 -9.49 1.53 9.01
CA GLU A 51 -10.65 2.32 8.61
C GLU A 51 -10.30 3.38 7.55
N ALA A 52 -9.12 3.99 7.63
CA ALA A 52 -8.64 4.92 6.60
C ALA A 52 -8.41 4.21 5.24
N MET A 53 -7.87 2.99 5.26
CA MET A 53 -7.68 2.17 4.05
C MET A 53 -9.03 1.77 3.44
N LYS A 54 -9.96 1.27 4.25
CA LYS A 54 -11.33 0.95 3.81
C LYS A 54 -12.04 2.16 3.20
N ALA A 55 -11.91 3.34 3.82
CA ALA A 55 -12.49 4.57 3.29
C ALA A 55 -11.88 4.98 1.94
N SER A 56 -10.57 4.81 1.77
CA SER A 56 -9.88 5.06 0.50
C SER A 56 -10.36 4.10 -0.60
N GLU A 57 -10.46 2.81 -0.28
CA GLU A 57 -10.88 1.75 -1.21
C GLU A 57 -12.37 1.86 -1.61
N ALA A 58 -13.25 2.33 -0.72
CA ALA A 58 -14.68 2.53 -1.02
C ALA A 58 -14.94 3.49 -2.20
N SER A 59 -13.97 4.35 -2.54
CA SER A 59 -14.03 5.23 -3.70
C SER A 59 -13.75 4.52 -5.04
N SER A 60 -13.11 3.36 -5.01
CA SER A 60 -12.75 2.60 -6.21
C SER A 60 -13.93 1.77 -6.74
N SER A 61 -14.08 1.74 -8.06
CA SER A 61 -15.11 0.93 -8.74
C SER A 61 -14.87 -0.58 -8.59
N ALA A 62 -13.66 -1.00 -8.19
CA ALA A 62 -13.32 -2.41 -8.00
C ALA A 62 -14.12 -3.11 -6.88
N TYR A 63 -14.52 -2.37 -5.84
CA TYR A 63 -15.21 -2.88 -4.65
C TYR A 63 -16.72 -2.69 -4.68
N LYS A 64 -17.29 -2.28 -5.82
CA LYS A 64 -18.74 -2.10 -5.99
C LYS A 64 -19.31 -3.16 -6.91
N ASN A 65 -20.52 -3.62 -6.60
CA ASN A 65 -21.30 -4.41 -7.56
C ASN A 65 -21.69 -3.50 -8.73
N VAL A 66 -21.24 -3.86 -9.93
CA VAL A 66 -21.55 -3.12 -11.15
C VAL A 66 -22.52 -3.97 -11.98
N THR A 67 -23.82 -3.68 -11.85
CA THR A 67 -24.89 -4.40 -12.57
C THR A 67 -25.15 -3.83 -13.95
N ASP A 68 -24.94 -2.53 -14.14
CA ASP A 68 -25.06 -1.84 -15.43
C ASP A 68 -23.90 -0.84 -15.58
N PRO A 69 -22.78 -1.24 -16.20
CA PRO A 69 -21.65 -0.33 -16.42
C PRO A 69 -21.99 0.71 -17.47
N MET A 70 -21.47 1.92 -17.27
CA MET A 70 -21.65 3.03 -18.20
C MET A 70 -20.99 2.70 -19.55
N LEU A 71 -21.70 3.03 -20.64
CA LEU A 71 -21.15 2.92 -22.00
C LEU A 71 -20.04 3.95 -22.21
N LEU A 72 -18.85 3.48 -22.59
CA LEU A 72 -17.75 4.32 -23.03
C LEU A 72 -17.86 4.52 -24.55
N PHE A 73 -18.43 5.65 -24.97
CA PHE A 73 -18.64 5.97 -26.37
C PHE A 73 -17.46 6.78 -26.94
N SER A 74 -16.82 6.26 -28.00
CA SER A 74 -15.75 6.91 -28.78
C SER A 74 -14.78 7.72 -27.91
N PRO A 75 -13.93 7.07 -27.10
CA PRO A 75 -13.05 7.75 -26.16
C PRO A 75 -12.08 8.69 -26.91
N PRO A 76 -11.89 9.93 -26.43
CA PRO A 76 -11.03 10.90 -27.09
C PRO A 76 -9.55 10.64 -26.80
N ILE A 77 -8.67 11.13 -27.68
CA ILE A 77 -7.25 11.24 -27.37
C ILE A 77 -7.08 12.36 -26.34
N LEU A 78 -6.75 11.99 -25.11
CA LEU A 78 -6.56 12.91 -24.00
C LEU A 78 -5.26 13.73 -24.14
N PRO A 79 -5.19 14.93 -23.53
CA PRO A 79 -3.93 15.68 -23.43
C PRO A 79 -2.86 14.85 -22.73
N CYS A 80 -1.61 14.98 -23.17
CA CYS A 80 -0.48 14.30 -22.51
C CYS A 80 -0.31 14.69 -21.03
N GLU A 81 -0.77 15.88 -20.63
CA GLU A 81 -0.78 16.35 -19.25
C GLU A 81 -1.67 15.53 -18.31
N ASP A 82 -2.69 14.84 -18.85
CA ASP A 82 -3.60 14.03 -18.04
C ASP A 82 -2.99 12.70 -17.61
N LYS A 83 -1.79 12.36 -18.11
CA LYS A 83 -1.01 11.19 -17.69
C LYS A 83 -0.48 11.37 -16.26
N PHE A 84 -0.46 10.31 -15.46
CA PHE A 84 -0.01 10.39 -14.06
C PHE A 84 1.41 10.93 -13.87
N PHE A 85 2.32 10.52 -14.77
CA PHE A 85 3.71 10.94 -14.82
C PHE A 85 4.06 11.37 -16.25
N VAL A 86 4.37 12.65 -16.42
CA VAL A 86 4.71 13.25 -17.71
C VAL A 86 5.87 14.24 -17.55
N LYS A 87 6.77 14.26 -18.53
CA LYS A 87 7.86 15.24 -18.62
C LYS A 87 7.48 16.29 -19.66
N LEU A 88 7.54 17.57 -19.28
CA LEU A 88 7.30 18.68 -20.20
C LEU A 88 8.60 19.05 -20.95
N PRO A 89 8.53 19.43 -22.24
CA PRO A 89 7.34 19.46 -23.09
C PRO A 89 6.82 18.06 -23.45
N CYS A 90 5.50 17.91 -23.58
CA CYS A 90 4.85 16.64 -23.92
C CYS A 90 3.98 16.73 -25.17
N TYR A 91 3.82 15.60 -25.84
CA TYR A 91 3.04 15.41 -27.06
C TYR A 91 1.88 14.46 -26.81
N ASP A 92 0.71 14.75 -27.39
CA ASP A 92 -0.50 13.93 -27.24
C ASP A 92 -0.34 12.59 -27.97
N PHE A 93 0.29 12.59 -29.13
CA PHE A 93 0.78 11.40 -29.82
C PHE A 93 1.86 11.80 -30.83
N VAL A 94 2.66 10.82 -31.26
CA VAL A 94 3.58 10.99 -32.39
C VAL A 94 3.21 10.04 -33.51
N TRP A 95 3.71 10.27 -34.72
CA TRP A 95 3.41 9.38 -35.83
C TRP A 95 4.56 9.26 -36.83
N SER A 96 4.63 8.12 -37.53
CA SER A 96 5.56 7.88 -38.63
C SER A 96 4.84 7.67 -39.95
N GLY A 97 5.51 7.99 -41.06
CA GLY A 97 4.97 7.86 -42.41
C GLY A 97 4.78 9.20 -43.13
N ASN A 98 5.50 10.25 -42.71
CA ASN A 98 5.37 11.61 -43.25
C ASN A 98 5.78 11.78 -44.73
N ASN A 99 6.20 10.69 -45.38
CA ASN A 99 6.52 10.71 -46.80
C ASN A 99 5.26 10.73 -47.69
N SER A 100 4.11 10.26 -47.19
CA SER A 100 2.85 10.24 -47.95
C SER A 100 1.95 11.41 -47.54
N ARG A 101 1.57 12.24 -48.52
CA ARG A 101 0.60 13.34 -48.33
C ARG A 101 -0.72 12.83 -47.78
N ARG A 102 -1.15 11.65 -48.24
CA ARG A 102 -2.39 11.02 -47.78
C ARG A 102 -2.35 10.71 -46.29
N VAL A 103 -1.21 10.24 -45.78
CA VAL A 103 -1.03 9.98 -44.35
C VAL A 103 -1.06 11.30 -43.57
N THR A 104 -0.41 12.35 -44.08
CA THR A 104 -0.47 13.69 -43.48
C THR A 104 -1.91 14.21 -43.41
N ASP A 105 -2.71 14.00 -44.47
CA ASP A 105 -4.13 14.37 -44.51
C ASP A 105 -4.95 13.59 -43.47
N ILE A 106 -4.72 12.27 -43.37
CA ILE A 106 -5.36 11.41 -42.35
C ILE A 106 -5.04 11.91 -40.94
N VAL A 107 -3.77 12.20 -40.64
CA VAL A 107 -3.37 12.69 -39.31
C VAL A 107 -3.96 14.07 -39.02
N SER A 108 -4.00 14.96 -40.02
CA SER A 108 -4.66 16.26 -39.87
C SER A 108 -6.16 16.11 -39.54
N ALA A 109 -6.83 15.12 -40.14
CA ALA A 109 -8.21 14.79 -39.86
C ALA A 109 -8.39 14.17 -38.46
N ILE A 110 -7.44 13.33 -38.00
CA ILE A 110 -7.43 12.79 -36.63
C ILE A 110 -7.41 13.95 -35.62
N MET A 111 -6.53 14.92 -35.86
CA MET A 111 -6.37 16.08 -34.98
C MET A 111 -7.62 16.98 -34.98
N ALA A 112 -8.22 17.23 -36.14
CA ALA A 112 -9.40 18.08 -36.28
C ALA A 112 -10.67 17.43 -35.72
N ASN A 113 -10.85 16.12 -35.93
CA ASN A 113 -12.06 15.37 -35.57
C ASN A 113 -11.95 14.65 -34.21
N ASN A 114 -10.95 14.97 -33.38
CA ASN A 114 -10.83 14.36 -32.06
C ASN A 114 -12.01 14.77 -31.17
N PRO A 115 -12.76 13.81 -30.58
CA PRO A 115 -13.93 14.13 -29.76
C PRO A 115 -13.57 15.04 -28.58
N GLY A 116 -14.43 16.00 -28.25
CA GLY A 116 -14.26 16.89 -27.09
C GLY A 116 -13.20 17.98 -27.22
N ARG A 117 -12.15 17.80 -28.04
CA ARG A 117 -11.17 18.87 -28.35
C ARG A 117 -10.41 18.60 -29.65
N PRO A 118 -10.15 19.61 -30.50
CA PRO A 118 -9.17 19.50 -31.56
C PRO A 118 -7.75 19.44 -30.97
N ILE A 119 -6.88 18.59 -31.54
CA ILE A 119 -5.49 18.44 -31.10
C ILE A 119 -4.63 19.50 -31.80
N PRO A 120 -3.89 20.35 -31.07
CA PRO A 120 -3.08 21.39 -31.69
C PRO A 120 -1.80 20.83 -32.32
N THR A 121 -1.29 21.50 -33.36
CA THR A 121 -0.12 21.03 -34.13
C THR A 121 1.17 20.98 -33.33
N ASN A 122 1.31 21.77 -32.26
CA ASN A 122 2.46 21.72 -31.36
C ASN A 122 2.46 20.49 -30.43
N LYS A 123 1.35 19.74 -30.37
CA LYS A 123 1.20 18.53 -29.54
C LYS A 123 1.36 17.24 -30.34
N VAL A 124 1.72 17.32 -31.61
CA VAL A 124 1.91 16.17 -32.48
C VAL A 124 3.25 16.29 -33.21
N GLN A 125 4.07 15.25 -33.13
CA GLN A 125 5.37 15.19 -33.82
C GLN A 125 5.34 14.12 -34.92
N SER A 126 5.85 14.46 -36.09
CA SER A 126 5.94 13.56 -37.25
C SER A 126 7.35 13.03 -37.48
N PHE A 127 7.45 11.78 -37.91
CA PHE A 127 8.70 11.08 -38.25
C PHE A 127 8.60 10.41 -39.63
N LYS A 128 9.74 10.11 -40.26
CA LYS A 128 9.75 9.46 -41.58
C LYS A 128 9.40 7.99 -41.49
N GLY A 129 10.00 7.27 -40.52
CA GLY A 129 9.82 5.83 -40.33
C GLY A 129 9.73 5.43 -38.87
N PRO A 130 9.35 4.16 -38.59
CA PRO A 130 9.23 3.64 -37.22
C PRO A 130 10.55 3.69 -36.44
N GLU A 131 11.69 3.43 -37.10
CA GLU A 131 13.01 3.42 -36.45
C GLU A 131 13.40 4.78 -35.85
N GLU A 132 13.01 5.88 -36.50
CA GLU A 132 13.21 7.23 -35.97
C GLU A 132 12.37 7.48 -34.72
N VAL A 133 11.15 6.93 -34.68
CA VAL A 133 10.26 7.01 -33.51
C VAL A 133 10.86 6.23 -32.34
N ASP A 134 11.36 5.03 -32.58
CA ASP A 134 12.00 4.20 -31.54
C ASP A 134 13.24 4.89 -30.95
N ALA A 135 14.11 5.46 -31.79
CA ALA A 135 15.25 6.24 -31.34
C ALA A 135 14.82 7.50 -30.56
N TRP A 136 13.72 8.12 -30.95
CA TRP A 136 13.16 9.28 -30.26
C TRP A 136 12.58 8.91 -28.89
N PHE A 137 11.84 7.80 -28.79
CA PHE A 137 11.32 7.27 -27.51
C PHE A 137 12.43 7.00 -26.51
N MET A 138 13.55 6.42 -26.97
CA MET A 138 14.71 6.14 -26.11
C MET A 138 15.39 7.43 -25.59
N SER A 139 15.39 8.50 -26.37
CA SER A 139 15.99 9.78 -25.97
C SER A 139 15.04 10.68 -25.16
N HIS A 140 13.73 10.47 -25.27
CA HIS A 140 12.69 11.33 -24.67
C HIS A 140 11.68 10.52 -23.83
N PRO A 141 12.11 9.90 -22.72
CA PRO A 141 11.21 9.12 -21.87
C PRO A 141 10.13 10.01 -21.24
N LEU A 142 8.91 9.46 -21.11
CA LEU A 142 7.73 10.08 -20.47
C LEU A 142 7.22 11.37 -21.14
N GLN A 143 7.58 11.65 -22.40
CA GLN A 143 7.10 12.82 -23.12
C GLN A 143 5.86 12.57 -23.99
N VAL A 144 5.50 11.32 -24.25
CA VAL A 144 4.36 10.96 -25.10
C VAL A 144 3.69 9.67 -24.59
N PRO A 145 2.35 9.55 -24.69
CA PRO A 145 1.66 8.33 -24.32
C PRO A 145 1.73 7.21 -25.37
N GLY A 146 1.85 7.54 -26.66
CA GLY A 146 1.98 6.54 -27.73
C GLY A 146 2.28 7.12 -29.11
N ALA A 147 2.55 6.22 -30.07
CA ALA A 147 2.80 6.50 -31.48
C ALA A 147 1.85 5.76 -32.42
N LEU A 148 1.59 6.39 -33.57
CA LEU A 148 0.90 5.82 -34.72
C LEU A 148 1.87 5.61 -35.89
N HIS A 149 2.03 4.40 -36.35
CA HIS A 149 2.86 4.07 -37.51
C HIS A 149 1.96 3.82 -38.71
N PHE A 150 2.05 4.66 -39.74
CA PHE A 150 1.31 4.44 -40.97
C PHE A 150 2.25 3.92 -42.07
N ALA A 151 1.75 2.96 -42.84
CA ALA A 151 2.39 2.48 -44.06
C ALA A 151 1.33 2.30 -45.15
N GLU A 152 1.41 3.13 -46.18
CA GLU A 152 0.59 3.01 -47.38
C GLU A 152 1.09 1.84 -48.22
N ARG A 153 0.27 0.79 -48.36
CA ARG A 153 0.63 -0.41 -49.14
C ARG A 153 0.17 -0.26 -50.59
N ASN A 154 -1.09 0.15 -50.77
CA ASN A 154 -1.75 0.34 -52.06
C ASN A 154 -2.78 1.47 -51.96
N ALA A 155 -3.35 1.90 -53.09
CA ALA A 155 -4.42 2.91 -53.12
C ALA A 155 -5.63 2.55 -52.21
N THR A 156 -5.91 1.25 -52.05
CA THR A 156 -7.04 0.73 -51.27
C THR A 156 -6.66 0.21 -49.88
N VAL A 157 -5.36 0.16 -49.53
CA VAL A 157 -4.91 -0.44 -48.27
C VAL A 157 -3.87 0.45 -47.60
N VAL A 158 -4.28 1.03 -46.47
CA VAL A 158 -3.39 1.72 -45.53
C VAL A 158 -3.24 0.84 -44.31
N SER A 159 -2.02 0.39 -44.03
CA SER A 159 -1.69 -0.33 -42.80
C SER A 159 -1.30 0.64 -41.70
N TYR A 160 -1.72 0.35 -40.47
CA TYR A 160 -1.34 1.14 -39.31
C TYR A 160 -0.85 0.22 -38.17
N GLY A 161 -0.02 0.76 -37.30
CA GLY A 161 0.42 0.14 -36.05
C GLY A 161 0.36 1.14 -34.90
N VAL A 162 0.02 0.68 -33.71
CA VAL A 162 -0.03 1.51 -32.50
C VAL A 162 1.07 1.04 -31.56
N GLN A 163 1.92 1.95 -31.10
CA GLN A 163 2.98 1.67 -30.15
C GLN A 163 2.75 2.49 -28.88
N THR A 164 2.44 1.82 -27.77
CA THR A 164 2.20 2.43 -26.46
C THR A 164 3.02 1.73 -25.40
N ASN A 165 3.29 2.43 -24.29
CA ASN A 165 3.84 1.78 -23.11
C ASN A 165 2.77 0.88 -22.45
N SER A 166 3.10 -0.38 -22.20
CA SER A 166 2.22 -1.36 -21.53
C SER A 166 2.35 -1.36 -20.00
N SER A 167 3.35 -0.67 -19.45
CA SER A 167 3.52 -0.55 -18.00
C SER A 167 2.34 0.19 -17.39
N SER A 168 1.74 -0.43 -16.38
CA SER A 168 0.67 0.17 -15.58
C SER A 168 1.27 1.04 -14.49
N GLU A 169 0.83 2.30 -14.42
CA GLU A 169 1.31 3.29 -13.46
C GLU A 169 0.28 3.50 -12.35
N GLU A 170 0.73 3.53 -11.10
CA GLU A 170 -0.14 3.78 -9.95
C GLU A 170 0.16 5.13 -9.30
N LYS A 171 -0.89 5.92 -9.08
CA LYS A 171 -0.81 7.19 -8.36
C LYS A 171 -1.89 7.27 -7.30
N ARG A 172 -1.47 7.20 -6.02
CA ARG A 172 -2.35 7.30 -4.85
C ARG A 172 -3.49 6.26 -4.86
N GLY A 173 -3.19 4.98 -5.10
CA GLY A 173 -4.18 3.91 -5.13
C GLY A 173 -5.05 3.84 -6.39
N ARG A 174 -4.84 4.75 -7.35
CA ARG A 174 -5.48 4.71 -8.67
C ARG A 174 -4.50 4.17 -9.68
N ILE A 175 -4.96 3.18 -10.45
CA ILE A 175 -4.21 2.55 -11.52
C ILE A 175 -4.62 3.21 -12.84
N GLU A 176 -3.64 3.64 -13.63
CA GLU A 176 -3.86 4.14 -14.98
C GLU A 176 -3.86 2.96 -15.96
N ASP A 177 -5.00 2.66 -16.55
CA ASP A 177 -5.11 1.62 -17.57
C ASP A 177 -4.54 2.14 -18.91
N PRO A 178 -3.37 1.64 -19.37
CA PRO A 178 -2.76 2.15 -20.59
C PRO A 178 -3.56 1.77 -21.85
N THR A 179 -4.33 0.69 -21.79
CA THR A 179 -5.09 0.18 -22.94
C THR A 179 -6.28 1.08 -23.23
N PHE A 180 -7.19 1.25 -22.29
CA PHE A 180 -8.38 2.06 -22.52
C PHE A 180 -8.10 3.57 -22.54
N LYS A 181 -7.06 4.03 -21.85
CA LYS A 181 -6.72 5.46 -21.79
C LYS A 181 -5.92 5.94 -23.01
N PHE A 182 -5.02 5.13 -23.57
CA PHE A 182 -4.10 5.56 -24.63
C PHE A 182 -4.20 4.73 -25.90
N LEU A 183 -4.14 3.40 -25.81
CA LEU A 183 -4.12 2.53 -26.99
C LEU A 183 -5.43 2.59 -27.79
N ILE A 184 -6.57 2.38 -27.12
CA ILE A 184 -7.89 2.31 -27.76
C ILE A 184 -8.29 3.63 -28.44
N PRO A 185 -8.13 4.82 -27.83
CA PRO A 185 -8.41 6.09 -28.51
C PRO A 185 -7.57 6.30 -29.78
N LEU A 186 -6.27 5.95 -29.74
CA LEU A 186 -5.38 6.06 -30.90
C LEU A 186 -5.80 5.11 -32.02
N GLN A 187 -6.12 3.87 -31.68
CA GLN A 187 -6.58 2.87 -32.64
C GLN A 187 -7.87 3.32 -33.33
N ILE A 188 -8.88 3.74 -32.56
CA ILE A 188 -10.18 4.18 -33.10
C ILE A 188 -10.03 5.41 -33.98
N ALA A 189 -9.20 6.38 -33.56
CA ALA A 189 -8.96 7.58 -34.35
C ALA A 189 -8.29 7.24 -35.69
N ALA A 190 -7.29 6.36 -35.68
CA ALA A 190 -6.61 5.91 -36.90
C ALA A 190 -7.58 5.17 -37.84
N GLU A 191 -8.32 4.18 -37.34
CA GLU A 191 -9.28 3.41 -38.14
C GLU A 191 -10.37 4.29 -38.73
N ARG A 192 -10.90 5.24 -37.95
CA ARG A 192 -11.94 6.17 -38.39
C ARG A 192 -11.50 7.01 -39.59
N GLU A 193 -10.33 7.65 -39.49
CA GLU A 193 -9.87 8.55 -40.53
C GLU A 193 -9.28 7.79 -41.73
N ILE A 194 -8.72 6.59 -41.54
CA ILE A 194 -8.38 5.69 -42.65
C ILE A 194 -9.65 5.29 -43.42
N ALA A 195 -10.72 4.91 -42.72
CA ALA A 195 -11.99 4.54 -43.35
C ALA A 195 -12.58 5.71 -44.15
N ARG A 196 -12.60 6.91 -43.58
CA ARG A 196 -13.05 8.14 -44.27
C ARG A 196 -12.21 8.47 -45.50
N SER A 197 -10.88 8.33 -45.39
CA SER A 197 -9.96 8.55 -46.50
C SER A 197 -10.16 7.53 -47.63
N LEU A 198 -10.43 6.26 -47.31
CA LEU A 198 -10.65 5.20 -48.29
C LEU A 198 -12.02 5.27 -48.97
N ILE A 199 -13.06 5.63 -48.22
CA ILE A 199 -14.44 5.74 -48.74
C ILE A 199 -14.62 7.04 -49.54
N GLY A 200 -13.86 8.10 -49.21
CA GLY A 200 -13.98 9.41 -49.84
C GLY A 200 -15.12 10.26 -49.26
N ASP A 201 -15.76 9.83 -48.17
CA ASP A 201 -16.77 10.60 -47.44
C ASP A 201 -16.23 11.06 -46.07
N PRO A 202 -15.97 12.36 -45.87
CA PRO A 202 -15.47 12.89 -44.60
C PRO A 202 -16.49 12.80 -43.47
N LYS A 203 -17.79 12.62 -43.78
CA LYS A 203 -18.88 12.54 -42.81
C LYS A 203 -19.30 11.11 -42.49
N PHE A 204 -18.55 10.11 -42.97
CA PHE A 204 -18.86 8.72 -42.68
C PHE A 204 -18.95 8.49 -41.15
N GLY A 205 -20.09 7.92 -40.73
CA GLY A 205 -20.43 7.66 -39.33
C GLY A 205 -19.73 6.43 -38.81
N TRP A 206 -18.55 6.61 -38.23
CA TRP A 206 -17.73 5.55 -37.65
C TRP A 206 -17.56 5.80 -36.15
N SER A 207 -18.32 5.06 -35.35
CA SER A 207 -18.37 5.18 -33.88
C SER A 207 -18.33 3.81 -33.21
N PHE A 208 -17.64 3.73 -32.07
CA PHE A 208 -17.54 2.51 -31.25
C PHE A 208 -17.99 2.81 -29.82
N GLY A 209 -18.68 1.85 -29.21
CA GLY A 209 -19.03 1.89 -27.80
C GLY A 209 -18.49 0.66 -27.09
N PHE A 210 -17.73 0.87 -26.02
CA PHE A 210 -17.34 -0.21 -25.12
C PHE A 210 -18.31 -0.26 -23.95
N LYS A 211 -18.74 -1.48 -23.62
CA LYS A 211 -19.46 -1.75 -22.39
C LYS A 211 -18.70 -2.84 -21.65
N GLU A 212 -18.32 -2.57 -20.41
CA GLU A 212 -17.78 -3.61 -19.54
C GLU A 212 -18.87 -4.66 -19.27
N PHE A 213 -18.46 -5.87 -18.89
CA PHE A 213 -19.42 -6.86 -18.40
C PHE A 213 -19.86 -6.49 -16.98
N ALA A 214 -21.14 -6.74 -16.68
CA ALA A 214 -21.63 -6.65 -15.32
C ALA A 214 -20.81 -7.59 -14.43
N ARG A 215 -20.30 -7.08 -13.31
CA ARG A 215 -19.42 -7.83 -12.40
C ARG A 215 -19.79 -7.58 -10.94
N PRO A 216 -19.69 -8.60 -10.07
CA PRO A 216 -19.76 -8.37 -8.64
C PRO A 216 -18.54 -7.55 -8.18
N ALA A 217 -18.65 -6.95 -7.00
CA ALA A 217 -17.51 -6.39 -6.29
C ALA A 217 -16.44 -7.46 -6.21
N ILE A 218 -15.20 -7.10 -6.55
CA ILE A 218 -14.06 -7.98 -6.32
C ILE A 218 -13.84 -7.97 -4.81
N ILE A 219 -14.48 -8.92 -4.12
CA ILE A 219 -14.23 -9.22 -2.70
C ILE A 219 -12.92 -10.04 -2.64
N GLY A 220 -11.86 -9.50 -3.21
CA GLY A 220 -10.52 -9.87 -2.78
C GLY A 220 -10.36 -9.31 -1.38
N GLU A 221 -9.74 -10.07 -0.46
CA GLU A 221 -9.43 -9.56 0.88
C GLU A 221 -8.79 -8.18 0.72
N ALA A 222 -9.53 -7.11 1.07
CA ALA A 222 -9.01 -5.76 1.13
C ALA A 222 -7.65 -5.85 1.83
N ILE A 223 -6.64 -5.15 1.32
CA ILE A 223 -5.30 -5.20 1.91
C ILE A 223 -5.45 -4.70 3.34
N SER A 224 -5.55 -5.62 4.30
CA SER A 224 -5.85 -5.21 5.66
C SER A 224 -4.60 -4.55 6.22
N ALA A 225 -4.78 -3.39 6.86
CA ALA A 225 -3.70 -2.71 7.54
C ALA A 225 -2.98 -3.66 8.50
N LEU A 226 -3.74 -4.57 9.11
CA LEU A 226 -3.20 -5.62 9.98
C LEU A 226 -2.24 -6.59 9.27
N LYS A 227 -2.49 -6.99 8.02
CA LYS A 227 -1.58 -7.88 7.29
C LYS A 227 -0.27 -7.20 6.93
N VAL A 228 -0.31 -5.92 6.54
CA VAL A 228 0.88 -5.18 6.08
C VAL A 228 1.67 -4.64 7.26
N MET A 229 1.00 -4.00 8.22
CA MET A 229 1.63 -3.26 9.32
C MET A 229 1.60 -4.01 10.65
N GLY A 230 0.72 -5.00 10.82
CA GLY A 230 0.56 -5.74 12.07
C GLY A 230 1.87 -6.30 12.63
N PRO A 231 2.72 -6.99 11.85
CA PRO A 231 3.98 -7.54 12.36
C PRO A 231 4.89 -6.47 13.00
N ILE A 232 4.97 -5.28 12.41
CA ILE A 232 5.81 -4.18 12.91
C ILE A 232 5.24 -3.65 14.23
N PHE A 233 3.94 -3.42 14.30
CA PHE A 233 3.29 -2.91 15.51
C PHE A 233 3.26 -3.93 16.65
N PHE A 234 3.06 -5.22 16.34
CA PHE A 234 3.11 -6.29 17.33
C PHE A 234 4.51 -6.47 17.91
N LEU A 235 5.56 -6.37 17.08
CA LEU A 235 6.94 -6.35 17.53
C LEU A 235 7.23 -5.11 18.41
N ALA A 236 6.77 -3.94 17.99
CA ALA A 236 6.96 -2.71 18.77
C ALA A 236 6.31 -2.82 20.17
N PHE A 237 5.10 -3.39 20.25
CA PHE A 237 4.43 -3.65 21.51
C PHE A 237 5.19 -4.63 22.40
N SER A 238 5.61 -5.79 21.87
CA SER A 238 6.28 -6.80 22.71
C SER A 238 7.61 -6.29 23.27
N MET A 239 8.33 -5.49 22.48
CA MET A 239 9.59 -4.87 22.91
C MET A 239 9.39 -3.71 23.89
N PHE A 240 8.23 -3.06 23.89
CA PHE A 240 7.98 -1.90 24.75
C PHE A 240 8.05 -2.26 26.25
N GLY A 241 7.49 -3.40 26.64
CA GLY A 241 7.58 -3.89 28.02
C GLY A 241 9.02 -4.18 28.44
N PHE A 242 9.76 -4.89 27.59
CA PHE A 242 11.17 -5.21 27.82
C PHE A 242 12.06 -3.98 28.02
N VAL A 243 11.85 -2.92 27.22
CA VAL A 243 12.62 -1.67 27.34
C VAL A 243 12.41 -0.98 28.69
N LEU A 244 11.16 -0.90 29.17
CA LEU A 244 10.84 -0.29 30.47
C LEU A 244 11.47 -1.09 31.63
N GLN A 245 11.40 -2.42 31.54
CA GLN A 245 11.97 -3.31 32.55
C GLN A 245 13.50 -3.25 32.58
N LEU A 246 14.15 -3.29 31.41
CA LEU A 246 15.60 -3.08 31.31
C LEU A 246 16.01 -1.74 31.92
N GLY A 247 15.25 -0.68 31.67
CA GLY A 247 15.48 0.63 32.30
C GLY A 247 15.51 0.52 33.82
N SER A 248 14.51 -0.13 34.42
CA SER A 248 14.47 -0.31 35.87
C SER A 248 15.64 -1.15 36.43
N LEU A 249 16.04 -2.22 35.74
CA LEU A 249 17.21 -3.02 36.13
C LEU A 249 18.51 -2.19 36.05
N VAL A 250 18.67 -1.40 35.00
CA VAL A 250 19.81 -0.48 34.84
C VAL A 250 19.81 0.56 35.95
N THR A 251 18.67 1.15 36.31
CA THR A 251 18.61 2.10 37.44
C THR A 251 18.99 1.47 38.78
N GLU A 252 18.58 0.22 39.06
CA GLU A 252 19.02 -0.50 40.28
C GLU A 252 20.53 -0.77 40.28
N LYS A 253 21.11 -1.01 39.09
CA LYS A 253 22.55 -1.21 38.91
C LYS A 253 23.33 0.09 39.07
N GLU A 254 22.87 1.19 38.48
CA GLU A 254 23.49 2.52 38.55
C GLU A 254 23.50 3.07 39.98
N LEU A 255 22.39 2.91 40.71
CA LEU A 255 22.28 3.28 42.12
C LEU A 255 23.00 2.32 43.07
N LYS A 256 23.68 1.29 42.53
CA LYS A 256 24.39 0.23 43.28
C LYS A 256 23.51 -0.52 44.30
N LEU A 257 22.18 -0.47 44.13
CA LEU A 257 21.23 -1.14 45.03
C LEU A 257 21.42 -2.65 45.00
N ARG A 258 21.69 -3.21 43.82
CA ARG A 258 22.02 -4.63 43.68
C ARG A 258 23.25 -5.04 44.49
N GLN A 259 24.32 -4.24 44.41
CA GLN A 259 25.55 -4.51 45.15
C GLN A 259 25.34 -4.41 46.67
N ALA A 260 24.54 -3.42 47.12
CA ALA A 260 24.19 -3.30 48.52
C ALA A 260 23.40 -4.52 49.04
N MET A 261 22.43 -5.03 48.26
CA MET A 261 21.67 -6.23 48.63
C MET A 261 22.55 -7.49 48.73
N THR A 262 23.49 -7.68 47.81
CA THR A 262 24.45 -8.78 47.88
C THR A 262 25.35 -8.67 49.12
N MET A 263 25.83 -7.47 49.46
CA MET A 263 26.63 -7.23 50.69
C MET A 263 25.84 -7.49 51.98
N MET A 264 24.51 -7.32 51.94
CA MET A 264 23.61 -7.63 53.06
C MET A 264 23.26 -9.13 53.17
N GLY A 265 23.78 -9.98 52.28
CA GLY A 265 23.57 -11.44 52.31
C GLY A 265 22.28 -11.92 51.65
N VAL A 266 21.72 -11.15 50.70
CA VAL A 266 20.60 -11.62 49.87
C VAL A 266 21.12 -12.64 48.84
N PHE A 267 20.42 -13.77 48.69
CA PHE A 267 20.76 -14.76 47.67
C PHE A 267 20.50 -14.23 46.27
N ASP A 268 21.47 -14.38 45.37
CA ASP A 268 21.33 -14.00 43.96
C ASP A 268 20.18 -14.74 43.25
N THR A 269 19.94 -16.00 43.64
CA THR A 269 18.83 -16.81 43.12
C THR A 269 17.48 -16.22 43.52
N ALA A 270 17.32 -15.76 44.76
CA ALA A 270 16.09 -15.11 45.21
C ALA A 270 15.83 -13.80 44.46
N TYR A 271 16.88 -13.02 44.16
CA TYR A 271 16.79 -11.81 43.36
C TYR A 271 16.30 -12.09 41.94
N TRP A 272 17.00 -12.93 41.18
CA TRP A 272 16.63 -13.20 39.79
C TRP A 272 15.27 -13.88 39.64
N LEU A 273 14.93 -14.79 40.56
CA LEU A 273 13.63 -15.46 40.56
C LEU A 273 12.49 -14.48 40.89
N SER A 274 12.70 -13.57 41.85
CA SER A 274 11.72 -12.50 42.13
C SER A 274 11.50 -11.56 40.95
N TRP A 275 12.57 -11.27 40.19
CA TRP A 275 12.50 -10.47 38.98
C TRP A 275 11.74 -11.21 37.88
N LEU A 276 12.17 -12.44 37.55
CA LEU A 276 11.58 -13.25 36.48
C LEU A 276 10.08 -13.50 36.70
N ILE A 277 9.66 -13.84 37.92
CA ILE A 277 8.24 -14.06 38.23
C ILE A 277 7.45 -12.75 38.13
N TRP A 278 8.01 -11.63 38.59
CA TRP A 278 7.33 -10.34 38.49
C TRP A 278 7.15 -9.91 37.03
N GLU A 279 8.19 -10.05 36.21
CA GLU A 279 8.10 -9.71 34.79
C GLU A 279 7.20 -10.67 34.03
N GLY A 280 7.28 -11.97 34.31
CA GLY A 280 6.36 -12.97 33.75
C GLY A 280 4.90 -12.67 34.07
N LEU A 281 4.60 -12.16 35.27
CA LEU A 281 3.24 -11.75 35.64
C LEU A 281 2.80 -10.50 34.84
N LEU A 282 3.67 -9.50 34.69
CA LEU A 282 3.35 -8.30 33.92
C LEU A 282 3.16 -8.60 32.43
N THR A 283 3.99 -9.47 31.84
CA THR A 283 3.86 -9.89 30.43
C THR A 283 2.64 -10.79 30.21
N PHE A 284 2.28 -11.63 31.19
CA PHE A 284 1.04 -12.39 31.17
C PHE A 284 -0.20 -11.48 31.11
N VAL A 285 -0.25 -10.44 31.93
CA VAL A 285 -1.37 -9.48 31.92
C VAL A 285 -1.36 -8.63 30.64
N SER A 286 -0.21 -8.17 30.18
CA SER A 286 -0.13 -7.33 28.97
C SER A 286 -0.47 -8.09 27.69
N SER A 287 -0.02 -9.34 27.55
CA SER A 287 -0.37 -10.20 26.41
C SER A 287 -1.86 -10.54 26.41
N LEU A 288 -2.46 -10.78 27.58
CA LEU A 288 -3.91 -10.96 27.71
C LEU A 288 -4.66 -9.71 27.24
N PHE A 289 -4.24 -8.51 27.66
CA PHE A 289 -4.84 -7.26 27.22
C PHE A 289 -4.69 -7.02 25.73
N LEU A 290 -3.55 -7.37 25.12
CA LEU A 290 -3.39 -7.27 23.66
C LEU A 290 -4.44 -8.10 22.92
N VAL A 291 -4.64 -9.35 23.30
CA VAL A 291 -5.61 -10.24 22.64
C VAL A 291 -7.04 -9.74 22.89
N LEU A 292 -7.35 -9.31 24.12
CA LEU A 292 -8.66 -8.73 24.44
C LEU A 292 -8.95 -7.46 23.64
N PHE A 293 -8.01 -6.52 23.55
CA PHE A 293 -8.19 -5.31 22.74
C PHE A 293 -8.32 -5.67 21.26
N GLY A 294 -7.51 -6.60 20.74
CA GLY A 294 -7.65 -7.10 19.37
C GLY A 294 -9.05 -7.65 19.06
N MET A 295 -9.66 -8.38 20.00
CA MET A 295 -11.04 -8.85 19.88
C MET A 295 -12.09 -7.73 20.01
N ILE A 296 -11.87 -6.76 20.91
CA ILE A 296 -12.77 -5.60 21.08
C ILE A 296 -12.86 -4.78 19.78
N PHE A 297 -11.73 -4.58 19.10
CA PHE A 297 -11.68 -3.88 17.80
C PHE A 297 -12.07 -4.76 16.59
N GLN A 298 -12.55 -5.98 16.83
CA GLN A 298 -13.12 -6.88 15.81
C GLN A 298 -12.17 -7.26 14.66
N PHE A 299 -10.87 -7.35 14.92
CA PHE A 299 -9.92 -7.80 13.91
C PHE A 299 -10.08 -9.29 13.60
N ASP A 300 -10.23 -9.61 12.31
CA ASP A 300 -10.36 -10.98 11.80
C ASP A 300 -9.26 -11.92 12.28
N PHE A 301 -8.03 -11.43 12.42
CA PHE A 301 -6.90 -12.22 12.94
C PHE A 301 -7.17 -12.75 14.36
N PHE A 302 -7.75 -11.95 15.25
CA PHE A 302 -8.01 -12.36 16.63
C PHE A 302 -9.33 -13.13 16.77
N LEU A 303 -10.30 -12.90 15.89
CA LEU A 303 -11.60 -13.57 15.94
C LEU A 303 -11.61 -14.94 15.25
N LYS A 304 -10.89 -15.11 14.13
CA LYS A 304 -10.89 -16.36 13.35
C LYS A 304 -9.87 -17.38 13.87
N ASN A 305 -8.84 -16.94 14.58
CA ASN A 305 -7.83 -17.82 15.16
C ASN A 305 -8.21 -18.23 16.59
N SER A 306 -7.70 -19.37 17.04
CA SER A 306 -7.93 -19.81 18.42
C SER A 306 -7.25 -18.85 19.41
N PHE A 307 -8.02 -18.35 20.37
CA PHE A 307 -7.55 -17.44 21.42
C PHE A 307 -6.30 -17.95 22.13
N PHE A 308 -6.29 -19.23 22.49
CA PHE A 308 -5.21 -19.84 23.25
C PHE A 308 -3.87 -19.82 22.50
N VAL A 309 -3.85 -20.11 21.20
CA VAL A 309 -2.63 -20.12 20.40
C VAL A 309 -2.07 -18.71 20.23
N VAL A 310 -2.94 -17.73 19.93
CA VAL A 310 -2.53 -16.33 19.76
C VAL A 310 -1.99 -15.76 21.07
N PHE A 311 -2.69 -16.02 22.18
CA PHE A 311 -2.24 -15.63 23.51
C PHE A 311 -0.87 -16.24 23.86
N LEU A 312 -0.70 -17.55 23.66
CA LEU A 312 0.55 -18.26 23.97
C LEU A 312 1.70 -17.75 23.10
N LEU A 313 1.45 -17.44 21.83
CA LEU A 313 2.44 -16.87 20.92
C LEU A 313 2.98 -15.53 21.44
N PHE A 314 2.08 -14.59 21.80
CA PHE A 314 2.51 -13.29 22.31
C PHE A 314 3.14 -13.38 23.70
N LEU A 315 2.66 -14.30 24.55
CA LEU A 315 3.24 -14.56 25.85
C LEU A 315 4.69 -15.07 25.72
N LEU A 316 4.91 -16.14 24.96
CA LEU A 316 6.23 -16.73 24.80
C LEU A 316 7.21 -15.83 24.05
N PHE A 317 6.72 -14.95 23.17
CA PHE A 317 7.58 -13.98 22.51
C PHE A 317 8.02 -12.84 23.44
N SER A 318 7.24 -12.54 24.47
CA SER A 318 7.49 -11.42 25.39
C SER A 318 8.24 -11.82 26.67
N VAL A 319 8.24 -13.12 27.01
CA VAL A 319 8.98 -13.72 28.14
C VAL A 319 10.41 -14.04 27.72
#